data_AF-A0A7K4DDQ6-F1
#
_entry.id   AF-A0A7K4DDQ6-F1
#
_cell.length_a   1.000
_cell.length_b   1.000
_cell.length_c   1.000
_cell.angle_alpha   90.00
_cell.angle_beta   90.00
_cell.angle_gamma   90.00
#
_symmetry.space_group_name_H-M   'P 1'
#
loop_
_entity.id
_entity.type
_entity.pdbx_description
1 polymer ?
#
loop_
_entity_poly.entity_id
_entity_poly.type
_entity_poly.pdbx_seq_one_letter_code
_entity_poly.pdbx_strand_id
1 'polypeptide(L)' 'RAEVEHHGFEIYRYMAALRNAGLEFVGMSSVGPAIAVITDRPEEEVATILSSVGLQIAIVTGIDNEGLKIRVEEKV' A
#
# COMPACT_ATOMS: atom_id res chain seq x y z
N ARG A 1 -23.56 -2.75 8.48
CA ARG A 1 -22.77 -3.15 9.68
C ARG A 1 -22.21 -4.57 9.58
N ALA A 2 -22.75 -5.46 8.73
CA ALA A 2 -22.14 -6.78 8.43
C ALA A 2 -20.99 -6.73 7.40
N GLU A 3 -21.01 -5.80 6.44
CA GLU A 3 -19.94 -5.66 5.42
C GLU A 3 -18.58 -5.28 6.04
N VAL A 4 -18.59 -4.43 7.07
CA VAL A 4 -17.38 -4.00 7.78
C VAL A 4 -16.73 -5.15 8.57
N GLU A 5 -17.53 -6.08 9.10
CA GLU A 5 -17.03 -7.23 9.88
C GLU A 5 -16.43 -8.33 8.99
N HIS A 6 -17.03 -8.61 7.84
CA HIS A 6 -16.53 -9.65 6.92
C HIS A 6 -15.30 -9.18 6.11
N HIS A 7 -15.28 -7.94 5.61
CA HIS A 7 -14.12 -7.42 4.89
C HIS A 7 -12.94 -7.12 5.81
N GLY A 8 -13.22 -6.73 7.07
CA GLY A 8 -12.19 -6.59 8.10
C GLY A 8 -11.39 -7.88 8.25
N PHE A 9 -12.06 -9.03 8.38
CA PHE A 9 -11.35 -10.29 8.64
C PHE A 9 -10.41 -10.72 7.49
N GLU A 10 -10.86 -10.61 6.24
CA GLU A 10 -10.06 -11.02 5.08
C GLU A 10 -8.89 -10.09 4.80
N ILE A 11 -9.04 -8.77 4.95
CA ILE A 11 -7.92 -7.84 4.72
C ILE A 11 -6.80 -8.05 5.75
N TYR A 12 -7.14 -8.36 7.01
CA TYR A 12 -6.14 -8.72 8.01
C TYR A 12 -5.41 -10.02 7.66
N ARG A 13 -6.09 -11.00 7.07
CA ARG A 13 -5.46 -12.25 6.59
C ARG A 13 -4.42 -11.96 5.50
N TYR A 14 -4.75 -11.11 4.52
CA TYR A 14 -3.80 -10.69 3.50
C TYR A 14 -2.61 -9.94 4.10
N MET A 15 -2.86 -8.97 4.99
CA MET A 15 -1.77 -8.23 5.64
C MET A 15 -0.86 -9.13 6.47
N ALA A 16 -1.40 -10.12 7.17
CA ALA A 16 -0.61 -11.11 7.90
C ALA A 16 0.24 -11.97 6.95
N ALA A 17 -0.32 -12.41 5.82
CA ALA A 17 0.42 -13.18 4.82
C ALA A 17 1.58 -12.37 4.22
N LEU A 18 1.37 -11.08 3.93
CA LEU A 18 2.40 -10.19 3.42
C LEU A 18 3.54 -9.97 4.43
N ARG A 19 3.22 -9.81 5.72
CA ARG A 19 4.24 -9.75 6.78
C ARG A 19 5.04 -11.03 6.89
N ASN A 20 4.37 -12.19 6.82
CA ASN A 20 5.04 -13.49 6.84
C ASN A 20 5.93 -13.70 5.60
N ALA A 21 5.61 -13.07 4.48
CA ALA A 21 6.43 -13.07 3.27
C ALA A 21 7.61 -12.07 3.34
N GLY A 22 7.79 -11.37 4.47
CA GLY A 22 8.92 -10.48 4.73
C GLY A 22 8.69 -9.00 4.42
N LEU A 23 7.45 -8.58 4.08
CA LEU A 23 7.12 -7.16 3.94
C LEU A 23 6.81 -6.55 5.32
N GLU A 24 7.67 -5.66 5.78
CA GLU A 24 7.62 -5.15 7.16
C GLU A 24 6.53 -4.10 7.37
N PHE A 25 6.47 -3.09 6.48
CA PHE A 25 5.50 -1.99 6.57
C PHE A 25 4.29 -2.25 5.68
N VAL A 26 3.39 -3.07 6.19
CA VAL A 26 2.10 -3.39 5.56
C VAL A 26 0.98 -2.76 6.38
N GLY A 27 0.05 -2.06 5.75
CA GLY A 27 -1.10 -1.48 6.43
C GLY A 27 -2.28 -1.23 5.49
N MET A 28 -3.47 -0.99 6.04
CA MET A 28 -4.59 -0.54 5.23
C MET A 28 -4.34 0.90 4.78
N SER A 29 -4.61 1.17 3.50
CA SER A 29 -4.65 2.54 3.00
C SER A 29 -5.97 3.19 3.46
N SER A 30 -5.89 4.15 4.36
CA SER A 30 -7.06 4.76 5.03
C SER A 30 -7.95 3.69 5.70
N VAL A 31 -9.17 3.50 5.22
CA VAL A 31 -10.13 2.50 5.73
C VAL A 31 -10.19 1.22 4.88
N GLY A 32 -9.27 1.06 3.92
CA GLY A 32 -9.27 -0.06 2.97
C GLY A 32 -10.25 0.14 1.80
N PRO A 33 -10.41 -0.87 0.92
CA PRO A 33 -9.82 -2.21 0.98
C PRO A 33 -8.38 -2.31 0.46
N ALA A 34 -7.78 -1.19 0.03
CA ALA A 34 -6.41 -1.19 -0.46
C ALA A 34 -5.41 -1.41 0.69
N ILE A 35 -4.35 -2.17 0.40
CA ILE A 35 -3.21 -2.39 1.29
C ILE A 35 -2.05 -1.53 0.78
N ALA A 36 -1.47 -0.72 1.65
CA ALA A 36 -0.23 -0.01 1.41
C ALA A 36 0.95 -0.84 1.89
N VAL A 37 1.99 -0.93 1.06
CA VAL A 37 3.28 -1.52 1.38
C VAL A 37 4.33 -0.44 1.21
N ILE A 38 5.13 -0.20 2.24
CA ILE A 38 6.29 0.70 2.18
C ILE A 38 7.54 -0.17 2.24
N THR A 39 8.39 -0.09 1.23
CA THR A 39 9.59 -0.91 1.13
C THR A 39 10.61 -0.27 0.19
N ASP A 40 11.88 -0.60 0.41
CA ASP A 40 13.01 -0.30 -0.47
C ASP A 40 13.29 -1.41 -1.49
N ARG A 41 12.52 -2.52 -1.44
CA ARG A 41 12.64 -3.64 -2.37
C ARG A 41 12.23 -3.24 -3.80
N PRO A 42 12.85 -3.84 -4.83
CA PRO A 42 12.46 -3.62 -6.22
C PRO A 42 11.00 -4.02 -6.48
N GLU A 43 10.33 -3.30 -7.39
CA GLU A 43 8.93 -3.55 -7.76
C GLU A 43 8.66 -5.00 -8.20
N GLU A 44 9.57 -5.61 -8.97
CA GLU A 44 9.45 -6.99 -9.45
C GLU A 44 9.46 -8.02 -8.30
N GLU A 45 10.30 -7.79 -7.29
CA GLU A 45 10.35 -8.64 -6.09
C GLU A 45 9.02 -8.54 -5.32
N VAL A 46 8.53 -7.31 -5.14
CA VAL A 46 7.25 -7.05 -4.48
C VAL A 46 6.09 -7.68 -5.27
N ALA A 47 6.07 -7.54 -6.59
CA ALA A 47 5.05 -8.14 -7.45
C ALA A 47 5.02 -9.66 -7.32
N THR A 48 6.18 -10.30 -7.25
CA THR A 48 6.31 -11.74 -7.02
C THR A 48 5.69 -12.15 -5.69
N ILE A 49 6.02 -11.43 -4.60
CA ILE A 49 5.44 -11.68 -3.28
C ILE A 49 3.91 -11.51 -3.30
N LEU A 50 3.40 -10.41 -3.87
CA LEU A 50 1.97 -10.14 -3.95
C LEU A 50 1.21 -11.22 -4.74
N SER A 51 1.79 -11.67 -5.86
CA SER A 51 1.18 -12.70 -6.71
C SER A 51 1.01 -14.04 -5.96
N SER A 52 1.94 -14.37 -5.05
CA SER A 52 1.88 -15.60 -4.24
C SER A 52 0.69 -15.66 -3.29
N VAL A 53 0.10 -14.50 -2.97
CA VAL A 53 -1.08 -14.37 -2.11
C VAL A 53 -2.32 -13.89 -2.86
N GLY A 54 -2.28 -13.88 -4.20
CA GLY A 54 -3.42 -13.49 -5.04
C GLY A 54 -3.68 -11.98 -5.09
N LEU A 55 -2.67 -11.16 -4.79
CA LEU A 55 -2.73 -9.69 -4.88
C LEU A 55 -1.91 -9.18 -6.06
N GLN A 56 -2.14 -7.93 -6.45
CA GLN A 56 -1.40 -7.25 -7.51
C GLN A 56 -1.09 -5.80 -7.10
N ILE A 57 -0.11 -5.20 -7.75
CA ILE A 57 0.21 -3.78 -7.59
C ILE A 57 -0.83 -2.96 -8.36
N ALA A 58 -1.53 -2.07 -7.66
CA ALA A 58 -2.43 -1.10 -8.30
C ALA A 58 -1.73 0.23 -8.66
N ILE A 59 -0.78 0.66 -7.82
CA ILE A 59 0.00 1.89 -7.99
C ILE A 59 1.36 1.75 -7.30
N VAL A 60 2.39 2.32 -7.91
CA VAL A 60 3.71 2.51 -7.31
C VAL A 60 4.00 4.00 -7.27
N THR A 61 4.45 4.50 -6.12
CA THR A 61 4.84 5.89 -5.96
C THR A 61 5.92 6.01 -4.90
N GLY A 62 6.71 7.09 -4.96
CA GLY A 62 7.66 7.45 -3.92
C GLY A 62 6.99 8.17 -2.74
N ILE A 63 7.74 8.28 -1.64
CA ILE A 63 7.35 9.08 -0.48
C ILE A 63 7.65 10.55 -0.77
N ASP A 64 6.61 11.37 -0.81
CA ASP A 64 6.72 12.83 -0.85
C ASP A 64 6.82 13.39 0.58
N ASN A 65 8.01 13.85 0.95
CA ASN A 65 8.28 14.51 2.22
C ASN A 65 8.17 16.05 2.15
N GLU A 66 7.89 16.60 0.97
CA GLU A 66 7.76 18.05 0.78
C GLU A 66 6.31 18.53 0.93
N GLY A 67 5.36 17.72 0.45
CA GLY A 67 3.94 18.06 0.42
C GLY A 67 3.60 19.17 -0.58
N LEU A 68 2.39 19.71 -0.47
CA LEU A 68 1.90 20.75 -1.39
C LEU A 68 2.67 22.07 -1.19
N LYS A 69 3.37 22.53 -2.23
CA LYS A 69 4.03 23.84 -2.28
C LYS A 69 3.29 24.79 -3.22
N ILE A 70 2.99 26.01 -2.74
CA ILE A 70 2.47 27.09 -3.58
C ILE A 70 3.67 27.86 -4.14
N ARG A 71 3.73 28.02 -5.47
CA ARG A 71 4.71 28.87 -6.15
C ARG A 71 4.00 30.08 -6.73
N VAL A 72 4.53 31.28 -6.49
CA VAL A 72 4.06 32.51 -7.12
C VAL A 72 5.07 32.85 -8.21
N GLU A 73 4.62 32.81 -9.46
CA GLU A 73 5.43 33.29 -10.60
C GLU A 73 5.15 34.79 -10.77
N GLU A 74 6.19 35.62 -10.61
CA GLU A 74 6.10 37.03 -10.97
C GLU A 74 6.03 37.14 -12.50
N LYS A 75 4.95 37.75 -13.01
CA LYS A 75 4.88 38.12 -14.42
C LYS A 75 5.89 39.25 -14.67
N VAL A 76 6.91 38.97 -15.47
CA VAL A 76 7.80 39.97 -16.08
C VAL A 76 7.04 40.75 -17.15
#